data_AF-A0A956D6K2-F1
#
_entry.id   AF-A0A956D6K2-F1
#
_cell.length_a   1.000
_cell.length_b   1.000
_cell.length_c   1.000
_cell.angle_alpha   90.00
_cell.angle_beta   90.00
_cell.angle_gamma   90.00
#
_symmetry.space_group_name_H-M   'P 1'
#
loop_
_entity.id
_entity.type
_entity.pdbx_description
1 polymer ?
#
loop_
_entity_poly.entity_id
_entity_poly.type
_entity_poly.pdbx_seq_one_letter_code
_entity_poly.pdbx_strand_id
1 'polypeptide(L)'
;MTRGVEEKARESDTSRASRATDTPRSPLDPEVARRAAALSYRAKSAVEGLLSGMHRSPHRGPSVVFVEHRDYRPGDEPRLLDWRAFARTDRHVVKRFEQETQLRAWVLLDRSASMAWGGFADDPSTRKDAHGAALLAALSYLLLRQGDAAGGGGFDVALHDDLLPPGSRPAHFEQLMLRLARPASADAHTDLAEALRNGVERAGRRGVVAVASDFLDRRVEAFAPLAQLVARGHEVVVFHVLHRDELEL
;
A
#
# COMPACT_ATOMS: atom_id res chain seq x y z
N MET A 1 -22.33 45.97 58.52
CA MET A 1 -21.95 44.64 59.01
C MET A 1 -23.07 43.67 58.66
N THR A 2 -22.92 42.64 57.86
CA THR A 2 -21.79 42.12 57.07
C THR A 2 -22.34 40.92 56.28
N ARG A 3 -21.98 40.85 54.99
CA ARG A 3 -21.85 39.65 54.13
C ARG A 3 -23.13 38.83 53.87
N GLY A 4 -23.56 38.60 52.64
CA GLY A 4 -22.83 38.38 51.39
C GLY A 4 -23.53 37.16 50.76
N VAL A 5 -24.36 37.34 49.73
CA VAL A 5 -23.92 37.25 48.33
C VAL A 5 -23.00 36.05 48.13
N GLU A 6 -23.56 34.89 47.80
CA GLU A 6 -22.96 33.78 47.01
C GLU A 6 -23.75 32.47 47.22
N GLU A 7 -24.92 32.34 46.62
CA GLU A 7 -25.51 31.01 46.39
C GLU A 7 -26.31 30.99 45.07
N LYS A 8 -25.63 31.41 44.00
CA LYS A 8 -26.04 31.20 42.61
C LYS A 8 -24.83 30.59 41.90
N ALA A 9 -24.87 29.27 41.72
CA ALA A 9 -24.09 28.44 40.78
C ALA A 9 -23.69 27.10 41.42
N ARG A 10 -24.67 26.23 41.66
CA ARG A 10 -24.44 24.79 41.86
C ARG A 10 -25.40 24.01 40.99
N GLU A 11 -25.32 24.21 39.67
CA GLU A 11 -26.00 23.37 38.69
C GLU A 11 -25.48 23.62 37.28
N SER A 12 -24.16 23.46 37.06
CA SER A 12 -23.60 23.49 35.71
C SER A 12 -22.13 23.08 35.67
N ASP A 13 -21.76 21.89 36.16
CA ASP A 13 -20.54 21.26 35.61
C ASP A 13 -20.49 19.75 35.87
N THR A 14 -21.27 18.98 35.12
CA THR A 14 -21.04 17.55 34.96
C THR A 14 -21.26 17.14 33.51
N SER A 15 -20.62 17.87 32.60
CA SER A 15 -20.41 17.45 31.21
C SER A 15 -18.93 17.11 31.02
N ARG A 16 -18.47 16.10 31.78
CA ARG A 16 -17.20 15.44 31.57
C ARG A 16 -17.37 14.44 30.42
N ALA A 17 -17.40 14.96 29.19
CA ALA A 17 -17.44 14.15 27.97
C ALA A 17 -16.21 14.45 27.10
N SER A 18 -15.30 13.47 27.09
CA SER A 18 -14.44 13.08 25.97
C SER A 18 -13.66 14.21 25.28
N ARG A 19 -12.61 14.71 25.95
CA ARG A 19 -11.45 15.21 25.21
C ARG A 19 -10.77 14.00 24.57
N ALA A 20 -10.82 13.93 23.25
CA ALA A 20 -10.02 13.01 22.45
C ALA A 20 -8.59 12.96 23.02
N THR A 21 -8.16 11.75 23.37
CA THR A 21 -6.76 11.47 23.68
C THR A 21 -5.94 11.72 22.43
N ASP A 22 -5.47 12.95 22.27
CA ASP A 22 -4.38 13.32 21.38
C ASP A 22 -3.17 12.53 21.85
N THR A 23 -2.98 11.33 21.27
CA THR A 23 -1.79 10.53 21.52
C THR A 23 -0.64 11.34 20.95
N PRO A 24 0.34 11.78 21.76
CA PRO A 24 1.43 12.59 21.26
C PRO A 24 2.06 11.82 20.09
N ARG A 25 2.07 12.43 18.90
CA ARG A 25 2.79 11.89 17.74
C ARG A 25 4.24 11.78 18.17
N SER A 26 4.66 10.56 18.49
CA SER A 26 6.07 10.28 18.79
C SER A 26 6.91 10.89 17.67
N PRO A 27 7.97 11.67 17.99
CA PRO A 27 8.80 12.28 16.98
C PRO A 27 9.28 11.19 16.02
N LEU A 28 9.13 11.44 14.71
CA LEU A 28 9.63 10.53 13.68
C LEU A 28 11.15 10.39 13.86
N ASP A 29 11.62 9.15 13.88
CA ASP A 29 13.06 8.87 13.92
C ASP A 29 13.74 9.52 12.69
N PRO A 30 14.71 10.43 12.90
CA PRO A 30 15.43 11.10 11.81
C PRO A 30 16.07 10.13 10.82
N GLU A 31 16.53 8.96 11.27
CA GLU A 31 17.18 7.99 10.39
C GLU A 31 16.16 7.30 9.48
N VAL A 32 14.99 6.94 10.01
CA VAL A 32 13.89 6.38 9.21
C VAL A 32 13.39 7.41 8.19
N ALA A 33 13.29 8.68 8.58
CA ALA A 33 12.90 9.76 7.67
C ALA A 33 13.92 9.95 6.53
N ARG A 34 15.22 9.93 6.83
CA ARG A 34 16.29 10.01 5.84
C ARG A 34 16.25 8.84 4.86
N ARG A 35 16.10 7.61 5.38
CA ARG A 35 15.96 6.39 4.56
C ARG A 35 14.73 6.45 3.68
N ALA A 36 13.59 6.91 4.20
CA ALA A 36 12.36 7.05 3.43
C ALA A 36 12.51 8.05 2.28
N ALA A 37 13.14 9.22 2.53
CA ALA A 37 13.39 10.20 1.48
C ALA A 37 14.32 9.64 0.38
N ALA A 38 15.39 8.93 0.75
CA ALA A 38 16.28 8.27 -0.19
C ALA A 38 15.55 7.18 -1.00
N LEU A 39 14.66 6.42 -0.34
CA LEU A 39 13.84 5.39 -0.97
C LEU A 39 12.85 5.98 -1.98
N SER A 40 12.14 7.05 -1.60
CA SER A 40 11.26 7.82 -2.49
C SER A 40 12.01 8.30 -3.73
N TYR A 41 13.22 8.85 -3.56
CA TYR A 41 14.06 9.31 -4.66
C TYR A 41 14.47 8.16 -5.58
N ARG A 42 15.02 7.07 -5.02
CA ARG A 42 15.43 5.88 -5.79
C ARG A 42 14.29 5.29 -6.60
N ALA A 43 13.10 5.16 -5.99
CA ALA A 43 11.90 4.65 -6.67
C ALA A 43 11.50 5.54 -7.85
N LYS A 44 11.45 6.87 -7.64
CA LYS A 44 11.11 7.84 -8.69
C LYS A 44 12.14 7.79 -9.83
N SER A 45 13.43 7.85 -9.52
CA SER A 45 14.50 7.81 -10.50
C SER A 45 14.53 6.50 -11.30
N ALA A 46 14.33 5.34 -10.65
CA ALA A 46 14.30 4.05 -11.33
C ALA A 46 13.14 3.95 -12.33
N VAL A 47 11.93 4.34 -11.90
CA VAL A 47 10.73 4.30 -12.74
C VAL A 47 10.80 5.33 -13.86
N GLU A 48 11.22 6.56 -13.58
CA GLU A 48 11.39 7.61 -14.60
C GLU A 48 12.49 7.27 -15.61
N GLY A 49 13.60 6.70 -15.14
CA GLY A 49 14.68 6.21 -16.01
C GLY A 49 14.22 5.08 -16.93
N LEU A 50 13.45 4.11 -16.40
CA LEU A 50 12.84 3.05 -17.19
C LEU A 50 11.88 3.61 -18.24
N LEU A 51 11.00 4.54 -17.86
CA LEU A 51 10.01 5.13 -18.76
C LEU A 51 10.64 6.04 -19.83
N SER A 52 11.70 6.77 -19.49
CA SER A 52 12.48 7.59 -20.42
C SER A 52 13.26 6.73 -21.42
N GLY A 53 13.72 5.53 -21.01
CA GLY A 53 14.30 4.55 -21.93
C GLY A 53 13.29 3.85 -22.86
N MET A 54 11.99 3.91 -22.54
CA MET A 54 10.91 3.21 -23.26
C MET A 54 10.16 4.07 -24.31
N HIS A 55 10.68 5.24 -24.72
CA HIS A 55 10.16 5.92 -25.92
C HIS A 55 10.43 5.03 -27.15
N ARG A 56 9.49 4.40 -27.89
CA ARG A 56 8.05 4.61 -28.10
C ARG A 56 7.32 3.26 -28.22
N SER A 57 6.14 3.15 -27.61
CA SER A 57 5.01 2.40 -28.19
C SER A 57 3.83 3.38 -28.31
N PRO A 58 3.13 3.46 -29.46
CA PRO A 58 2.07 4.42 -29.72
C PRO A 58 0.72 3.98 -29.10
N HIS A 59 0.74 3.43 -27.89
CA HIS A 59 -0.50 3.04 -27.20
C HIS A 59 -0.87 4.12 -26.20
N ARG A 60 -1.81 4.96 -26.63
CA ARG A 60 -2.56 5.88 -25.78
C ARG A 60 -3.44 5.08 -24.81
N GLY A 61 -3.50 5.51 -23.54
CA GLY A 61 -4.54 5.17 -22.57
C GLY A 61 -4.07 5.48 -21.13
N PRO A 62 -4.87 6.09 -20.25
CA PRO A 62 -6.32 6.26 -20.30
C PRO A 62 -6.71 7.66 -20.77
N SER A 63 -7.46 7.74 -21.85
CA SER A 63 -8.34 8.88 -22.06
C SER A 63 -9.55 8.66 -21.17
N VAL A 64 -9.90 9.64 -20.34
CA VAL A 64 -11.27 9.72 -19.79
C VAL A 64 -12.18 9.90 -21.01
N VAL A 65 -12.70 8.81 -21.55
CA VAL A 65 -13.65 8.86 -22.66
C VAL A 65 -15.02 8.54 -22.06
N PHE A 66 -15.86 9.56 -22.02
CA PHE A 66 -17.30 9.40 -22.02
C PHE A 66 -17.68 8.45 -23.18
N VAL A 67 -18.04 7.20 -22.88
CA VAL A 67 -18.02 6.15 -23.91
C VAL A 67 -19.11 6.31 -24.95
N GLU A 68 -20.40 6.46 -24.60
CA GLU A 68 -21.43 6.80 -25.57
C GLU A 68 -22.78 7.00 -24.91
N HIS A 69 -23.62 7.82 -25.52
CA HIS A 69 -25.05 7.83 -25.30
C HIS A 69 -25.67 6.65 -26.07
N ARG A 70 -25.98 5.53 -25.40
CA ARG A 70 -26.72 4.42 -26.02
C ARG A 70 -28.22 4.66 -25.88
N ASP A 71 -28.97 4.43 -26.94
CA ASP A 71 -30.42 4.39 -26.86
C ASP A 71 -30.88 3.29 -25.89
N TYR A 72 -31.84 3.64 -25.05
CA TYR A 72 -32.47 2.76 -24.09
C TYR A 72 -33.06 1.54 -24.80
N ARG A 73 -32.77 0.34 -24.28
CA ARG A 73 -33.43 -0.90 -24.70
C ARG A 73 -34.28 -1.45 -23.55
N PRO A 74 -35.40 -2.13 -23.86
CA PRO A 74 -36.17 -2.85 -22.86
C PRO A 74 -35.24 -3.81 -22.08
N GLY A 75 -35.13 -3.60 -20.76
CA GLY A 75 -34.23 -4.34 -19.87
C GLY A 75 -33.09 -3.50 -19.27
N ASP A 76 -32.84 -2.29 -19.79
CA ASP A 76 -31.91 -1.35 -19.16
C ASP A 76 -32.54 -0.72 -17.90
N GLU A 77 -31.74 -0.45 -16.86
CA GLU A 77 -32.25 0.10 -15.60
C GLU A 77 -32.70 1.57 -15.76
N PRO A 78 -33.96 1.94 -15.46
CA PRO A 78 -34.48 3.30 -15.68
C PRO A 78 -33.76 4.39 -14.88
N ARG A 79 -33.05 4.03 -13.80
CA ARG A 79 -32.28 4.99 -12.98
C ARG A 79 -31.05 5.53 -13.71
N LEU A 80 -30.58 4.83 -14.74
CA LEU A 80 -29.41 5.20 -15.54
C LEU A 80 -29.78 6.11 -16.73
N LEU A 81 -31.05 6.49 -16.89
CA LEU A 81 -31.50 7.42 -17.92
C LEU A 81 -30.93 8.83 -17.72
N ASP A 82 -30.38 9.41 -18.79
CA ASP A 82 -29.99 10.82 -18.79
C ASP A 82 -31.17 11.72 -19.17
N TRP A 83 -31.90 12.19 -18.16
CA TRP A 83 -33.00 13.14 -18.33
C TRP A 83 -32.59 14.46 -19.01
N ARG A 84 -31.32 14.87 -18.88
CA ARG A 84 -30.81 16.10 -19.51
C ARG A 84 -30.53 15.91 -21.00
N ALA A 85 -30.11 14.71 -21.40
CA ALA A 85 -29.98 14.34 -22.82
C ALA A 85 -31.37 14.19 -23.45
N PHE A 86 -32.31 13.56 -22.73
CA PHE A 86 -33.71 13.44 -23.15
C PHE A 86 -34.35 14.81 -23.42
N ALA A 87 -34.24 15.76 -22.48
CA ALA A 87 -34.82 17.10 -22.64
C ALA A 87 -34.29 17.90 -23.85
N ARG A 88 -33.12 17.53 -24.39
CA ARG A 88 -32.50 18.19 -25.55
C ARG A 88 -32.73 17.49 -26.88
N THR A 89 -32.98 16.18 -26.86
CA THR A 89 -32.94 15.33 -28.07
C THR A 89 -34.18 14.46 -28.25
N ASP A 90 -35.09 14.43 -27.27
CA ASP A 90 -36.28 13.58 -27.21
C ASP A 90 -35.97 12.07 -27.35
N ARG A 91 -34.71 11.68 -27.11
CA ARG A 91 -34.26 10.29 -27.12
C ARG A 91 -33.97 9.79 -25.72
N HIS A 92 -34.42 8.57 -25.44
CA HIS A 92 -34.13 7.87 -24.20
C HIS A 92 -32.70 7.33 -24.26
N VAL A 93 -31.82 7.89 -23.45
CA VAL A 93 -30.40 7.57 -23.47
C VAL A 93 -29.94 7.10 -22.10
N VAL A 94 -29.19 6.00 -22.06
CA VAL A 94 -28.69 5.40 -20.82
C VAL A 94 -27.21 5.76 -20.63
N LYS A 95 -26.87 6.30 -19.45
CA LYS A 95 -25.48 6.49 -19.02
C LYS A 95 -24.89 5.16 -18.62
N ARG A 96 -23.97 4.63 -19.44
CA ARG A 96 -23.13 3.50 -19.05
C ARG A 96 -21.89 4.06 -18.35
N PHE A 97 -21.73 3.73 -17.07
CA PHE A 97 -20.51 3.98 -16.33
C PHE A 97 -19.61 2.76 -16.46
N GLU A 98 -18.40 2.93 -17.00
CA GLU A 98 -17.35 1.93 -16.84
C GLU A 98 -16.81 2.07 -15.41
N GLN A 99 -16.92 1.04 -14.58
CA GLN A 99 -16.18 1.01 -13.32
C GLN A 99 -14.71 0.77 -13.65
N GLU A 100 -13.89 1.84 -13.66
CA GLU A 100 -12.45 1.70 -13.53
C GLU A 100 -12.18 0.96 -12.21
N THR A 101 -11.82 -0.31 -12.31
CA THR A 101 -11.43 -1.08 -11.13
C THR A 101 -9.99 -0.70 -10.82
N GLN A 102 -9.80 0.21 -9.87
CA GLN A 102 -8.46 0.52 -9.36
C GLN A 102 -7.82 -0.78 -8.85
N LEU A 103 -6.67 -1.15 -9.42
CA LEU A 103 -5.88 -2.26 -8.91
C LEU A 103 -5.42 -1.88 -7.50
N ARG A 104 -5.45 -2.85 -6.59
CA ARG A 104 -4.98 -2.68 -5.22
C ARG A 104 -3.80 -3.61 -5.00
N ALA A 105 -2.67 -3.05 -4.63
CA ALA A 105 -1.46 -3.81 -4.36
C ALA A 105 -1.11 -3.76 -2.87
N TRP A 106 -0.81 -4.93 -2.33
CA TRP A 106 -0.13 -5.09 -1.05
C TRP A 106 1.34 -5.36 -1.30
N VAL A 107 2.22 -4.55 -0.73
CA VAL A 107 3.68 -4.75 -0.76
C VAL A 107 4.18 -5.15 0.62
N LEU A 108 4.79 -6.33 0.72
CA LEU A 108 5.20 -6.92 1.99
C LEU A 108 6.71 -7.12 1.98
N LEU A 109 7.40 -6.51 2.95
CA LEU A 109 8.85 -6.63 3.10
C LEU A 109 9.18 -7.51 4.29
N ASP A 110 9.98 -8.54 4.05
CA ASP A 110 10.57 -9.35 5.12
C ASP A 110 11.61 -8.54 5.90
N ARG A 111 11.47 -8.51 7.21
CA ARG A 111 12.29 -7.77 8.19
C ARG A 111 13.00 -8.68 9.19
N SER A 112 13.14 -9.94 8.85
CA SER A 112 13.94 -10.88 9.63
C SER A 112 15.43 -10.57 9.64
N ALA A 113 16.14 -11.19 10.57
CA ALA A 113 17.57 -11.04 10.75
C ALA A 113 18.38 -11.38 9.48
N SER A 114 17.93 -12.36 8.68
CA SER A 114 18.62 -12.74 7.44
C SER A 114 18.54 -11.64 6.38
N MET A 115 17.45 -10.87 6.35
CA MET A 115 17.30 -9.72 5.46
C MET A 115 18.18 -8.53 5.87
N ALA A 116 18.62 -8.45 7.13
CA ALA A 116 19.56 -7.41 7.59
C ALA A 116 21.00 -7.65 7.12
N TRP A 117 21.29 -8.80 6.49
CA TRP A 117 22.63 -9.18 6.06
C TRP A 117 23.14 -8.31 4.89
N GLY A 118 24.35 -7.76 5.03
CA GLY A 118 25.01 -6.86 4.07
C GLY A 118 26.31 -7.42 3.46
N GLY A 119 26.46 -8.75 3.41
CA GLY A 119 27.68 -9.39 2.90
C GLY A 119 28.78 -9.53 3.94
N PHE A 120 29.90 -10.14 3.56
CA PHE A 120 31.07 -10.31 4.42
C PHE A 120 31.74 -8.99 4.80
N ALA A 121 31.57 -7.96 3.96
CA ALA A 121 32.03 -6.60 4.22
C ALA A 121 31.11 -5.81 5.17
N ASP A 122 29.92 -6.34 5.50
CA ASP A 122 28.85 -5.70 6.29
C ASP A 122 28.57 -4.26 5.84
N ASP A 123 28.46 -4.03 4.53
CA ASP A 123 28.12 -2.71 4.00
C ASP A 123 26.60 -2.47 4.16
N PRO A 124 26.17 -1.44 4.90
CA PRO A 124 24.76 -1.10 5.02
C PRO A 124 24.08 -0.79 3.67
N SER A 125 24.86 -0.40 2.65
CA SER A 125 24.36 -0.05 1.33
C SER A 125 23.94 -1.27 0.48
N THR A 126 24.46 -2.46 0.81
CA THR A 126 24.22 -3.71 0.09
C THR A 126 23.21 -4.62 0.79
N ARG A 127 22.66 -4.20 1.94
CA ARG A 127 21.70 -5.01 2.71
C ARG A 127 20.49 -5.44 1.89
N LYS A 128 20.07 -6.69 2.11
CA LYS A 128 18.93 -7.31 1.41
C LYS A 128 17.63 -6.58 1.70
N ASP A 129 17.38 -6.17 2.94
CA ASP A 129 16.19 -5.40 3.35
C ASP A 129 16.08 -4.07 2.59
N ALA A 130 17.19 -3.34 2.45
CA ALA A 130 17.26 -2.09 1.72
C ALA A 130 17.02 -2.28 0.21
N HIS A 131 17.53 -3.37 -0.37
CA HIS A 131 17.29 -3.70 -1.77
C HIS A 131 15.82 -4.11 -2.00
N GLY A 132 15.27 -4.99 -1.16
CA GLY A 132 13.87 -5.40 -1.19
C GLY A 132 12.92 -4.21 -1.04
N ALA A 133 13.21 -3.30 -0.10
CA ALA A 133 12.46 -2.06 0.06
C ALA A 133 12.48 -1.21 -1.22
N ALA A 134 13.63 -1.09 -1.90
CA ALA A 134 13.76 -0.33 -3.14
C ALA A 134 12.93 -0.93 -4.28
N LEU A 135 12.91 -2.26 -4.42
CA LEU A 135 12.07 -2.95 -5.40
C LEU A 135 10.58 -2.69 -5.16
N LEU A 136 10.12 -2.88 -3.91
CA LEU A 136 8.72 -2.65 -3.53
C LEU A 136 8.33 -1.17 -3.66
N ALA A 137 9.25 -0.25 -3.38
CA ALA A 137 9.03 1.18 -3.54
C ALA A 137 8.88 1.59 -5.01
N ALA A 138 9.73 1.05 -5.89
CA ALA A 138 9.64 1.27 -7.33
C ALA A 138 8.32 0.72 -7.90
N LEU A 139 7.94 -0.51 -7.51
CA LEU A 139 6.66 -1.10 -7.89
C LEU A 139 5.48 -0.25 -7.40
N SER A 140 5.50 0.18 -6.14
CA SER A 140 4.45 1.03 -5.57
C SER A 140 4.33 2.36 -6.32
N TYR A 141 5.46 3.01 -6.65
CA TYR A 141 5.45 4.25 -7.40
C TYR A 141 4.91 4.07 -8.83
N LEU A 142 5.29 2.97 -9.50
CA LEU A 142 4.77 2.63 -10.82
C LEU A 142 3.25 2.48 -10.81
N LEU A 143 2.71 1.73 -9.85
CA LEU A 143 1.27 1.51 -9.67
C LEU A 143 0.53 2.83 -9.39
N LEU A 144 1.02 3.64 -8.46
CA LEU A 144 0.40 4.94 -8.18
C LEU A 144 0.41 5.86 -9.40
N ARG A 145 1.48 5.83 -10.21
CA ARG A 145 1.56 6.61 -11.45
C ARG A 145 0.56 6.16 -12.51
N GLN A 146 0.12 4.91 -12.47
CA GLN A 146 -0.92 4.34 -13.34
C GLN A 146 -2.34 4.60 -12.81
N GLY A 147 -2.49 5.20 -11.63
CA GLY A 147 -3.79 5.48 -10.99
C GLY A 147 -4.24 4.41 -10.01
N ASP A 148 -3.41 3.40 -9.75
CA ASP A 148 -3.71 2.31 -8.84
C ASP A 148 -3.37 2.66 -7.38
N ALA A 149 -3.79 1.78 -6.46
CA ALA A 149 -3.55 1.93 -5.03
C ALA A 149 -2.49 0.95 -4.56
N ALA A 150 -1.50 1.41 -3.80
CA ALA A 150 -0.51 0.56 -3.15
C ALA A 150 -0.50 0.82 -1.64
N GLY A 151 -0.33 -0.24 -0.85
CA GLY A 151 -0.18 -0.20 0.60
C GLY A 151 0.65 -1.39 1.04
N GLY A 152 1.10 -1.41 2.29
CA GLY A 152 2.06 -2.42 2.71
C GLY A 152 2.80 -2.08 3.99
N GLY A 153 3.80 -2.90 4.28
CA GLY A 153 4.59 -2.81 5.50
C GLY A 153 5.56 -3.97 5.65
N GLY A 154 6.14 -4.08 6.85
CA GLY A 154 7.07 -5.14 7.20
C GLY A 154 6.38 -6.37 7.78
N PHE A 155 7.06 -7.50 7.72
CA PHE A 155 6.71 -8.71 8.46
C PHE A 155 7.95 -9.48 8.91
N ASP A 156 7.78 -10.32 9.91
CA ASP A 156 8.79 -11.28 10.37
C ASP A 156 8.11 -12.62 10.74
N VAL A 157 7.74 -12.82 12.00
CA VAL A 157 6.84 -13.89 12.47
C VAL A 157 5.38 -13.52 12.17
N ALA A 158 5.06 -12.23 12.23
CA ALA A 158 3.74 -11.70 11.95
C ALA A 158 3.83 -10.43 11.09
N LEU A 159 2.70 -10.02 10.51
CA LEU A 159 2.59 -8.68 9.94
C LEU A 159 2.72 -7.63 11.03
N HIS A 160 3.54 -6.62 10.81
CA HIS A 160 3.70 -5.52 11.75
C HIS A 160 2.42 -4.68 11.85
N ASP A 161 2.14 -4.14 13.04
CA ASP A 161 0.93 -3.34 13.30
C ASP A 161 0.88 -2.02 12.51
N ASP A 162 2.02 -1.57 11.98
CA ASP A 162 2.13 -0.35 11.17
C ASP A 162 1.76 -0.54 9.68
N LEU A 163 1.24 -1.73 9.32
CA LEU A 163 0.77 -2.08 7.99
C LEU A 163 -0.23 -1.04 7.46
N LEU A 164 0.08 -0.48 6.29
CA LEU A 164 -0.73 0.56 5.66
C LEU A 164 -1.67 -0.06 4.61
N PRO A 165 -3.00 0.12 4.71
CA PRO A 165 -3.92 -0.38 3.69
C PRO A 165 -3.72 0.36 2.35
N PRO A 166 -3.99 -0.26 1.19
CA PRO A 166 -3.74 0.36 -0.11
C PRO A 166 -4.47 1.68 -0.34
N GLY A 167 -3.72 2.70 -0.77
CA GLY A 167 -4.20 4.02 -1.15
C GLY A 167 -3.43 4.59 -2.34
N SER A 168 -4.02 5.57 -3.03
CA SER A 168 -3.50 6.11 -4.30
C SER A 168 -3.00 7.56 -4.21
N ARG A 169 -3.15 8.22 -3.06
CA ARG A 169 -2.77 9.64 -2.90
C ARG A 169 -1.25 9.80 -2.80
N PRO A 170 -0.66 10.91 -3.30
CA PRO A 170 0.78 11.15 -3.15
C PRO A 170 1.27 11.15 -1.70
N ALA A 171 0.50 11.71 -0.76
CA ALA A 171 0.84 11.65 0.67
C ALA A 171 0.83 10.22 1.23
N HIS A 172 0.04 9.32 0.62
CA HIS A 172 0.00 7.91 0.99
C HIS A 172 1.30 7.19 0.58
N PHE A 173 1.86 7.53 -0.58
CA PHE A 173 3.15 7.03 -1.02
C PHE A 173 4.25 7.34 -0.01
N GLU A 174 4.38 8.60 0.42
CA GLU A 174 5.40 8.99 1.39
C GLU A 174 5.20 8.29 2.75
N GLN A 175 3.94 8.04 3.15
CA GLN A 175 3.65 7.20 4.32
C GLN A 175 4.12 5.76 4.14
N LEU A 176 3.86 5.15 2.98
CA LEU A 176 4.33 3.81 2.66
C LEU A 176 5.87 3.73 2.71
N MET A 177 6.56 4.76 2.19
CA MET A 177 8.03 4.84 2.23
C MET A 177 8.56 4.88 3.66
N LEU A 178 7.91 5.62 4.56
CA LEU A 178 8.27 5.62 5.99
C LEU A 178 8.14 4.24 6.63
N ARG A 179 7.15 3.43 6.20
CA ARG A 179 7.05 2.05 6.67
C ARG A 179 8.18 1.25 6.08
N LEU A 180 8.30 1.15 4.75
CA LEU A 180 9.33 0.33 4.09
C LEU A 180 10.77 0.69 4.49
N ALA A 181 11.03 1.94 4.88
CA ALA A 181 12.34 2.41 5.33
C ALA A 181 12.75 1.90 6.72
N ARG A 182 11.86 1.31 7.50
CA ARG A 182 12.21 0.73 8.81
C ARG A 182 13.11 -0.49 8.61
N PRO A 183 14.26 -0.56 9.32
CA PRO A 183 15.19 -1.67 9.21
C PRO A 183 14.57 -3.01 9.59
N ALA A 184 15.14 -4.08 9.04
CA ALA A 184 15.01 -5.41 9.62
C ALA A 184 15.51 -5.44 11.08
N SER A 185 14.90 -6.26 11.92
CA SER A 185 15.31 -6.46 13.31
C SER A 185 16.35 -7.57 13.38
N ALA A 186 17.47 -7.31 14.07
CA ALA A 186 18.59 -8.26 14.17
C ALA A 186 18.22 -9.55 14.94
N ASP A 187 17.19 -9.51 15.78
CA ASP A 187 16.74 -10.64 16.60
C ASP A 187 15.48 -11.34 16.04
N ALA A 188 14.93 -10.82 14.94
CA ALA A 188 13.67 -11.32 14.40
C ALA A 188 13.88 -12.59 13.56
N HIS A 189 13.08 -13.61 13.87
CA HIS A 189 12.99 -14.84 13.10
C HIS A 189 11.85 -14.71 12.08
N THR A 190 11.95 -15.36 10.93
CA THR A 190 10.87 -15.37 9.92
C THR A 190 9.96 -16.56 10.13
N ASP A 191 8.65 -16.33 10.18
CA ASP A 191 7.67 -17.37 9.86
C ASP A 191 6.75 -16.83 8.76
N LEU A 192 7.15 -17.09 7.51
CA LEU A 192 6.41 -16.66 6.32
C LEU A 192 4.96 -17.17 6.34
N ALA A 193 4.77 -18.38 6.85
CA ALA A 193 3.48 -19.02 6.89
C ALA A 193 2.53 -18.23 7.80
N GLU A 194 2.99 -17.90 9.00
CA GLU A 194 2.23 -17.17 10.00
C GLU A 194 1.99 -15.72 9.61
N ALA A 195 3.04 -15.03 9.13
CA ALA A 195 2.94 -13.67 8.65
C ALA A 195 1.88 -13.52 7.55
N LEU A 196 1.91 -14.41 6.55
CA LEU A 196 1.01 -14.31 5.43
C LEU A 196 -0.41 -14.82 5.71
N ARG A 197 -0.60 -15.77 6.63
CA ARG A 197 -1.96 -16.21 7.05
C ARG A 197 -2.80 -15.01 7.50
N ASN A 198 -2.24 -14.15 8.34
CA ASN A 198 -2.90 -12.92 8.79
C ASN A 198 -3.08 -11.90 7.66
N GLY A 199 -2.17 -11.90 6.68
CA GLY A 199 -2.25 -11.03 5.50
C GLY A 199 -3.36 -11.40 4.53
N VAL A 200 -3.63 -12.71 4.37
CA VAL A 200 -4.67 -13.24 3.50
C VAL A 200 -6.05 -12.70 3.87
N GLU A 201 -6.35 -12.58 5.16
CA GLU A 201 -7.62 -12.01 5.63
C GLU A 201 -7.72 -10.51 5.36
N ARG A 202 -6.60 -9.79 5.52
CA ARG A 202 -6.52 -8.34 5.29
C ARG A 202 -6.53 -7.96 3.81
N ALA A 203 -6.10 -8.85 2.93
CA ALA A 203 -5.98 -8.59 1.49
C ALA A 203 -7.33 -8.24 0.84
N GLY A 204 -8.43 -8.83 1.34
CA GLY A 204 -9.80 -8.46 0.98
C GLY A 204 -10.15 -8.78 -0.48
N ARG A 205 -10.34 -7.73 -1.30
CA ARG A 205 -10.73 -7.87 -2.73
C ARG A 205 -9.52 -8.27 -3.57
N ARG A 206 -9.76 -8.94 -4.71
CA ARG A 206 -8.75 -9.30 -5.71
C ARG A 206 -7.83 -8.11 -6.04
N GLY A 207 -6.54 -8.39 -6.14
CA GLY A 207 -5.49 -7.41 -6.35
C GLY A 207 -4.12 -8.07 -6.40
N VAL A 208 -3.06 -7.26 -6.40
CA VAL A 208 -1.68 -7.74 -6.38
C VAL A 208 -1.19 -7.90 -4.95
N VAL A 209 -0.45 -8.97 -4.66
CA VAL A 209 0.32 -9.11 -3.42
C VAL A 209 1.77 -9.36 -3.80
N ALA A 210 2.62 -8.36 -3.58
CA ALA A 210 4.05 -8.45 -3.83
C ALA A 210 4.80 -8.70 -2.50
N VAL A 211 5.66 -9.71 -2.48
CA VAL A 211 6.45 -10.08 -1.29
C VAL A 211 7.93 -10.04 -1.64
N ALA A 212 8.73 -9.33 -0.85
CA ALA A 212 10.19 -9.33 -0.96
C ALA A 212 10.80 -10.00 0.28
N SER A 213 11.50 -11.12 0.07
CA SER A 213 12.14 -11.94 1.10
C SER A 213 13.29 -12.72 0.46
N ASP A 214 14.19 -13.25 1.28
CA ASP A 214 15.19 -14.23 0.86
C ASP A 214 14.64 -15.67 0.86
N PHE A 215 13.38 -15.87 1.29
CA PHE A 215 12.66 -17.16 1.26
C PHE A 215 13.47 -18.35 1.77
N LEU A 216 14.29 -18.14 2.80
CA LEU A 216 15.18 -19.18 3.34
C LEU A 216 14.41 -20.33 4.02
N ASP A 217 13.12 -20.16 4.31
CA ASP A 217 12.28 -21.23 4.84
C ASP A 217 12.04 -22.31 3.78
N ARG A 218 12.67 -23.48 3.98
CA ARG A 218 12.60 -24.63 3.06
C ARG A 218 11.35 -25.49 3.24
N ARG A 219 10.51 -25.21 4.24
CA ARG A 219 9.28 -25.97 4.50
C ARG A 219 8.27 -25.68 3.40
N VAL A 220 7.73 -26.70 2.75
CA VAL A 220 6.72 -26.54 1.69
C VAL A 220 5.47 -25.83 2.23
N GLU A 221 5.15 -26.10 3.50
CA GLU A 221 4.04 -25.51 4.24
C GLU A 221 4.16 -23.99 4.40
N ALA A 222 5.39 -23.44 4.35
CA ALA A 222 5.63 -22.00 4.46
C ALA A 222 5.02 -21.22 3.29
N PHE A 223 4.88 -21.86 2.13
CA PHE A 223 4.35 -21.27 0.91
C PHE A 223 2.83 -21.47 0.77
N ALA A 224 2.20 -22.26 1.64
CA ALA A 224 0.75 -22.53 1.57
C ALA A 224 -0.10 -21.25 1.58
N PRO A 225 0.19 -20.20 2.37
CA PRO A 225 -0.58 -18.95 2.32
C PRO A 225 -0.47 -18.21 0.99
N LEU A 226 0.67 -18.26 0.30
CA LEU A 226 0.82 -17.68 -1.04
C LEU A 226 -0.10 -18.38 -2.03
N ALA A 227 -0.18 -19.71 -1.99
CA ALA A 227 -1.10 -20.48 -2.81
C ALA A 227 -2.58 -20.13 -2.49
N GLN A 228 -2.91 -19.87 -1.21
CA GLN A 228 -4.24 -19.43 -0.82
C GLN A 228 -4.60 -18.04 -1.36
N LEU A 229 -3.64 -17.11 -1.43
CA LEU A 229 -3.84 -15.80 -2.07
C LEU A 229 -4.16 -15.96 -3.55
N VAL A 230 -3.40 -16.81 -4.26
CA VAL A 230 -3.67 -17.13 -5.68
C VAL A 230 -5.06 -17.76 -5.85
N ALA A 231 -5.43 -18.71 -5.00
CA ALA A 231 -6.75 -19.36 -5.03
C ALA A 231 -7.91 -18.37 -4.79
N ARG A 232 -7.69 -17.32 -3.99
CA ARG A 232 -8.64 -16.21 -3.79
C ARG A 232 -8.68 -15.22 -4.97
N GLY A 233 -7.83 -15.41 -5.98
CA GLY A 233 -7.78 -14.59 -7.19
C GLY A 233 -6.88 -13.37 -7.10
N HIS A 234 -5.93 -13.37 -6.16
CA HIS A 234 -4.85 -12.39 -6.15
C HIS A 234 -3.75 -12.79 -7.12
N GLU A 235 -3.10 -11.80 -7.72
CA GLU A 235 -1.85 -11.98 -8.43
C GLU A 235 -0.70 -11.86 -7.42
N VAL A 236 0.08 -12.93 -7.25
CA VAL A 236 1.17 -12.97 -6.27
C VAL A 236 2.49 -12.78 -7.00
N VAL A 237 3.23 -11.74 -6.62
CA VAL A 237 4.56 -11.42 -7.15
C VAL A 237 5.58 -11.68 -6.05
N VAL A 238 6.61 -12.45 -6.35
CA VAL A 238 7.65 -12.81 -5.39
C VAL A 238 8.99 -12.26 -5.84
N PHE A 239 9.61 -11.45 -4.99
CA PHE A 239 10.98 -10.97 -5.15
C PHE A 239 11.88 -11.76 -4.21
N HIS A 240 12.59 -12.74 -4.77
CA HIS A 240 13.63 -13.47 -4.05
C HIS A 240 14.89 -12.61 -3.99
N VAL A 241 15.18 -12.05 -2.81
CA VAL A 241 16.32 -11.14 -2.61
C VAL A 241 17.49 -11.93 -2.05
N LEU A 242 18.56 -12.02 -2.85
CA LEU A 242 19.81 -12.65 -2.46
C LEU A 242 20.92 -11.62 -2.49
N HIS A 243 21.83 -11.71 -1.54
CA HIS A 243 23.05 -10.91 -1.59
C HIS A 243 24.09 -11.63 -2.46
N ARG A 244 24.96 -10.88 -3.15
CA ARG A 244 25.93 -11.44 -4.09
C ARG A 244 26.81 -12.53 -3.46
N ASP A 245 27.35 -12.24 -2.27
CA ASP A 245 28.18 -13.17 -1.51
C ASP A 245 27.46 -14.50 -1.18
N GLU A 246 26.12 -14.56 -1.12
CA GLU A 246 25.36 -15.81 -0.93
C GLU A 246 25.34 -16.68 -2.19
N LEU A 247 25.51 -16.09 -3.37
CA LEU A 247 25.52 -16.80 -4.66
C LEU A 247 26.88 -17.43 -4.98
N GLU A 248 27.95 -16.94 -4.34
CA GLU A 248 29.33 -17.39 -4.57
C GLU A 248 29.75 -18.51 -3.59
N LEU A 249 28.84 -18.98 -2.73
CA LEU A 249 28.99 -20.13 -1.82
C LEU A 249 28.58 -21.45 -2.47
#